data_AF-A0A9W6VMS1-F1
#
_entry.id   AF-A0A9W6VMS1-F1
#
_cell.length_a   1.000
_cell.length_b   1.000
_cell.length_c   1.000
_cell.angle_alpha   90.00
_cell.angle_beta   90.00
_cell.angle_gamma   90.00
#
_symmetry.space_group_name_H-M   'P 1'
#
loop_
_entity.id
_entity.type
_entity.pdbx_description
1 polymer ?
#
loop_
_entity_poly.entity_id
_entity_poly.type
_entity_poly.pdbx_seq_one_letter_code
_entity_poly.pdbx_strand_id
1 'polypeptide(L)'
;MVTGFVARRVLDPHLVDDLTTEVFLAAIETADRYRARLGGETAWLVGIARNVLAAERRRSARQLDKDRRAGGRRPLAPTTSNV
;
A
#
# COMPACT_ATOMS: atom_id res chain seq x y z
N MET A 1 -6.37 -17.39 1.11
CA MET A 1 -5.26 -17.16 2.06
C MET A 1 -4.77 -15.72 2.01
N VAL A 2 -4.00 -15.31 0.99
CA VAL A 2 -3.43 -13.93 0.87
C VAL A 2 -4.47 -12.90 0.46
N THR A 3 -5.25 -13.11 -0.61
CA THR A 3 -6.27 -12.15 -1.07
C THR A 3 -7.25 -11.79 0.05
N GLY A 4 -7.77 -12.80 0.78
CA GLY A 4 -8.62 -12.55 1.94
C GLY A 4 -7.90 -11.86 3.11
N PHE A 5 -6.59 -12.05 3.27
CA PHE A 5 -5.80 -11.32 4.27
C PHE A 5 -5.65 -9.83 3.91
N VAL A 6 -5.46 -9.53 2.62
CA VAL A 6 -5.36 -8.18 2.06
C VAL A 6 -6.73 -7.48 2.07
N ALA A 7 -7.77 -8.14 1.58
CA ALA A 7 -9.14 -7.62 1.52
C ALA A 7 -9.71 -7.24 2.89
N ARG A 8 -9.27 -7.89 3.98
CA ARG A 8 -9.65 -7.49 5.36
C ARG A 8 -9.04 -6.16 5.81
N ARG A 9 -8.08 -5.60 5.06
CA ARG A 9 -7.26 -4.44 5.46
C ARG A 9 -7.33 -3.28 4.47
N VAL A 10 -8.02 -3.48 3.34
CA VAL A 10 -8.08 -2.57 2.21
C VAL A 10 -9.53 -2.51 1.74
N LEU A 11 -10.06 -1.29 1.61
CA LEU A 11 -11.46 -1.06 1.22
C LEU A 11 -11.66 -1.06 -0.30
N ASP A 12 -10.65 -0.61 -1.05
CA ASP A 12 -10.69 -0.55 -2.51
C ASP A 12 -10.36 -1.93 -3.13
N PRO A 13 -11.29 -2.55 -3.88
CA PRO A 13 -11.06 -3.83 -4.54
C PRO A 13 -9.90 -3.82 -5.53
N HIS A 14 -9.67 -2.73 -6.28
CA HIS A 14 -8.57 -2.66 -7.24
C HIS A 14 -7.22 -2.68 -6.53
N LEU A 15 -7.13 -2.00 -5.39
CA LEU A 15 -5.94 -2.01 -4.55
C LEU A 15 -5.70 -3.39 -3.91
N VAL A 16 -6.74 -4.20 -3.69
CA VAL A 16 -6.57 -5.60 -3.24
C VAL A 16 -5.85 -6.43 -4.29
N ASP A 17 -6.21 -6.27 -5.57
CA ASP A 17 -5.61 -7.01 -6.68
C ASP A 17 -4.14 -6.60 -6.90
N ASP A 18 -3.86 -5.30 -6.89
CA ASP A 18 -2.51 -4.77 -7.01
C ASP A 18 -1.62 -5.26 -5.87
N LEU A 19 -2.08 -5.14 -4.62
CA LEU A 19 -1.29 -5.57 -3.46
C LEU A 19 -1.13 -7.08 -3.39
N THR A 20 -2.13 -7.85 -3.82
CA THR A 20 -1.99 -9.31 -3.91
C THR A 20 -0.90 -9.67 -4.92
N THR A 21 -0.87 -8.98 -6.06
CA THR A 21 0.16 -9.14 -7.09
C THR A 21 1.54 -8.77 -6.54
N GLU A 22 1.68 -7.62 -5.88
CA GLU A 22 2.93 -7.20 -5.23
C GLU A 22 3.44 -8.24 -4.23
N VAL A 23 2.54 -8.88 -3.46
CA VAL A 23 2.93 -9.93 -2.50
C VAL A 23 3.50 -11.16 -3.19
N PHE A 24 2.88 -11.63 -4.28
CA PHE A 24 3.38 -12.80 -5.01
C PHE A 24 4.67 -12.50 -5.77
N LEU A 25 4.81 -11.30 -6.35
CA LEU A 25 6.07 -10.86 -6.95
C LEU A 25 7.20 -10.85 -5.92
N ALA A 26 6.97 -10.24 -4.76
CA ALA A 26 7.95 -10.22 -3.67
C ALA A 26 8.27 -11.64 -3.16
N ALA A 27 7.30 -12.55 -3.15
CA ALA A 27 7.53 -13.95 -2.81
C ALA A 27 8.43 -14.66 -3.82
N ILE A 28 8.17 -14.50 -5.12
CA ILE A 28 9.01 -15.06 -6.19
C ILE A 28 10.45 -14.52 -6.10
N GLU A 29 10.61 -13.21 -5.91
CA GLU A 29 11.92 -12.53 -5.79
C GLU A 29 12.73 -12.94 -4.55
N THR A 30 12.07 -13.51 -3.54
CA THR A 30 12.70 -13.87 -2.25
C THR A 30 12.62 -15.36 -1.95
N ALA A 31 12.13 -16.17 -2.89
CA ALA A 31 11.94 -17.61 -2.71
C ALA A 31 13.25 -18.34 -2.41
N ASP A 32 14.37 -17.90 -3.00
CA ASP A 32 15.73 -18.37 -2.73
C ASP A 32 16.16 -18.19 -1.26
N ARG A 33 15.54 -17.23 -0.56
CA ARG A 33 15.82 -16.91 0.85
C ARG A 33 14.84 -17.60 1.81
N TYR A 34 13.86 -18.36 1.33
CA TYR A 34 12.96 -19.11 2.18
C TYR A 34 13.74 -20.18 2.98
N ARG A 35 13.46 -20.24 4.28
CA ARG A 35 14.10 -21.16 5.21
C ARG A 35 13.04 -21.94 5.97
N ALA A 36 12.72 -23.15 5.52
CA ALA A 36 11.69 -23.99 6.11
C ALA A 36 11.86 -24.23 7.63
N ARG A 37 13.10 -24.23 8.13
CA ARG A 37 13.40 -24.35 9.57
C ARG A 37 12.90 -23.18 10.44
N LEU A 38 12.64 -22.01 9.83
CA LEU A 38 12.19 -20.80 10.55
C LEU A 38 10.66 -20.65 10.56
N GLY A 39 9.94 -21.55 9.90
CA GLY A 39 8.49 -21.55 9.81
C GLY A 39 7.99 -22.06 8.46
N GLY A 40 6.72 -22.43 8.41
CA GLY A 40 6.09 -22.90 7.17
C GLY A 40 5.86 -21.79 6.14
N GLU A 41 5.65 -22.18 4.90
CA GLU A 41 5.50 -21.29 3.75
C GLU A 41 4.37 -20.27 3.93
N THR A 42 3.26 -20.68 4.55
CA THR A 42 2.15 -19.78 4.86
C THR A 42 2.57 -18.65 5.81
N ALA A 43 3.33 -18.95 6.85
CA ALA A 43 3.78 -17.94 7.80
C ALA A 43 4.74 -16.95 7.13
N TRP A 44 5.63 -17.46 6.28
CA TRP A 44 6.55 -16.66 5.48
C TRP A 44 5.79 -15.73 4.50
N LEU A 45 4.83 -16.25 3.74
CA LEU A 45 4.03 -15.48 2.80
C LEU A 45 3.17 -14.40 3.49
N VAL A 46 2.61 -14.70 4.67
CA VAL A 46 1.91 -13.68 5.46
C VAL A 46 2.87 -12.62 5.99
N GLY A 47 4.13 -12.98 6.28
CA GLY A 47 5.20 -12.02 6.59
C GLY A 47 5.45 -11.04 5.45
N ILE A 48 5.57 -11.54 4.22
CA ILE A 48 5.69 -10.72 3.01
C ILE A 48 4.47 -9.79 2.86
N ALA A 49 3.26 -10.34 3.00
CA ALA A 49 2.02 -9.56 2.92
C ALA A 49 1.97 -8.41 3.95
N ARG A 50 2.47 -8.64 5.18
CA ARG A 50 2.58 -7.59 6.20
C ARG A 50 3.54 -6.48 5.79
N ASN A 51 4.70 -6.83 5.22
CA ASN A 51 5.69 -5.86 4.79
C ASN A 51 5.18 -4.99 3.63
N VAL A 52 4.53 -5.62 2.63
CA VAL A 52 3.91 -4.93 1.49
C VAL A 52 2.82 -3.96 1.97
N LEU A 53 1.89 -4.42 2.82
CA LEU A 53 0.85 -3.55 3.38
C LEU A 53 1.41 -2.40 4.22
N ALA A 54 2.48 -2.64 4.99
CA ALA A 54 3.13 -1.59 5.75
C ALA A 54 3.85 -0.58 4.85
N ALA A 55 4.40 -1.02 3.71
CA ALA A 55 4.95 -0.13 2.69
C ALA A 55 3.85 0.72 2.04
N GLU A 56 2.74 0.11 1.64
CA GLU A 56 1.60 0.84 1.05
C GLU A 56 1.04 1.88 2.01
N ARG A 57 0.74 1.53 3.27
CA ARG A 57 0.26 2.52 4.26
C ARG A 57 1.20 3.71 4.44
N ARG A 58 2.52 3.46 4.41
CA ARG A 58 3.52 4.53 4.46
C ARG A 58 3.50 5.38 3.18
N ARG A 59 3.26 4.78 2.00
CA ARG A 59 3.06 5.50 0.73
C ARG A 59 1.80 6.38 0.81
N SER A 60 0.65 5.83 1.18
CA SER A 60 -0.62 6.56 1.25
C SER A 60 -0.57 7.70 2.29
N ALA A 61 0.05 7.47 3.46
CA ALA A 61 0.22 8.52 4.46
C ALA A 61 1.08 9.70 3.98
N ARG A 62 2.15 9.42 3.21
CA ARG A 62 2.96 10.47 2.58
C ARG A 62 2.18 11.22 1.49
N GLN A 63 1.32 10.53 0.75
CA GLN A 63 0.48 11.17 -0.27
C GLN A 63 -0.51 12.14 0.38
N LEU A 64 -1.20 11.71 1.44
CA LEU A 64 -2.14 12.56 2.17
C LEU A 64 -1.47 13.79 2.78
N ASP A 65 -0.25 13.67 3.33
CA ASP A 65 0.49 14.82 3.85
C ASP A 65 0.88 15.81 2.74
N LYS A 66 1.30 15.32 1.57
CA LYS A 66 1.56 16.17 0.39
C LYS A 66 0.28 16.90 -0.05
N ASP A 67 -0.83 16.19 -0.16
CA ASP A 67 -2.12 16.75 -0.56
C ASP A 67 -2.60 17.80 0.44
N ARG A 68 -2.40 17.55 1.75
CA ARG A 68 -2.70 18.53 2.81
C ARG A 68 -1.85 19.79 2.69
N ARG A 69 -0.55 19.66 2.40
CA ARG A 69 0.36 20.80 2.19
C ARG A 69 0.02 21.57 0.90
N ALA A 70 -0.39 20.89 -0.16
CA ALA A 70 -0.80 21.51 -1.42
C ALA A 70 -2.16 22.22 -1.31
N GLY A 71 -3.12 21.63 -0.59
CA GLY A 71 -4.45 22.20 -0.36
C GLY A 71 -4.44 23.48 0.51
N GLY A 72 -3.41 23.66 1.35
CA GLY A 72 -3.16 24.92 2.04
C GLY A 72 -2.71 26.07 1.13
N ARG A 73 -2.33 25.77 -0.13
CA ARG A 73 -1.94 26.75 -1.16
C ARG A 73 -3.03 26.89 -2.22
N ARG A 74 -4.31 26.91 -1.83
CA ARG A 74 -5.37 27.29 -2.78
C ARG A 74 -5.11 28.73 -3.23
N PRO A 75 -4.83 28.99 -4.52
CA PRO A 75 -4.75 30.36 -5.01
C PRO A 75 -6.13 30.99 -4.79
N LEU A 76 -6.18 32.03 -3.95
CA LEU A 76 -7.28 32.96 -3.96
C LEU A 76 -7.27 33.57 -5.37
N ALA A 77 -8.19 33.14 -6.22
CA ALA A 77 -8.45 33.86 -7.45
C ALA A 77 -8.82 35.29 -7.04
N PRO A 78 -8.14 36.34 -7.55
CA PRO A 78 -8.59 37.69 -7.30
C PRO A 78 -10.01 37.80 -7.85
N THR A 79 -10.99 38.01 -6.98
CA THR A 79 -12.30 38.51 -7.39
C THR A 79 -12.07 39.91 -7.94
N THR A 80 -11.72 40.00 -9.22
CA THR A 80 -11.89 41.24 -9.98
C THR A 80 -13.38 41.33 -10.31
N SER A 81 -14.18 41.63 -9.29
CA SER A 81 -15.47 42.27 -9.48
C SER A 81 -15.19 43.76 -9.42
N ASN A 82 -15.01 44.40 -10.57
CA ASN A 82 -15.10 45.85 -10.66
C ASN A 82 -15.74 46.26 -11.98
N VAL A 83 -16.86 46.95 -11.81
CA VAL A 83 -17.73 47.71 -12.73
C VAL A 83 -18.59 46.91 -13.69
#